data_AF-A0A445DP25-F1
#
_entry.id   AF-A0A445DP25-F1
#
_cell.length_a   1.000
_cell.length_b   1.000
_cell.length_c   1.000
_cell.angle_alpha   90.00
_cell.angle_beta   90.00
_cell.angle_gamma   90.00
#
_symmetry.space_group_name_H-M   'P 1'
#
loop_
_entity.id
_entity.type
_entity.pdbx_description
1 polymer ?
#
loop_
_entity_poly.entity_id
_entity_poly.type
_entity_poly.pdbx_seq_one_letter_code
_entity_poly.pdbx_strand_id
1 'polypeptide(L)'
;MQQAGNIVVHRFDRRNEVFEVHKMTTGKVLVVDLARRTCDCGHFQVERIPCRLVIAYCANQCLDWQLYVHDVYKMTEVRKVYRFEFTPLGDPETWPAYEGPTLVANPALRRTSKGRPKLT
;
A
#
# COMPACT_ATOMS: atom_id res chain seq x y z
N MET A 1 28.72 -0.89 18.28
CA MET A 1 28.79 -1.34 16.87
C MET A 1 27.37 -1.69 16.43
N GLN A 2 26.75 -0.87 15.57
CA GLN A 2 25.37 -1.11 15.12
C GLN A 2 25.37 -2.22 14.07
N GLN A 3 24.92 -3.42 14.45
CA GLN A 3 24.54 -4.45 13.50
C GLN A 3 23.10 -4.16 13.06
N ALA A 4 22.95 -3.50 11.92
CA ALA A 4 21.67 -3.38 11.22
C ALA A 4 21.83 -4.02 9.85
N GLY A 5 21.42 -5.29 9.72
CA GLY A 5 21.39 -5.96 8.41
C GLY A 5 21.30 -7.48 8.48
N ASN A 6 20.12 -8.03 8.78
CA ASN A 6 19.85 -9.48 8.78
C ASN A 6 19.76 -10.10 7.36
N ILE A 7 20.39 -9.45 6.37
CA ILE A 7 20.09 -9.60 4.96
C ILE A 7 21.42 -9.47 4.19
N VAL A 8 21.84 -10.53 3.49
CA VAL A 8 23.09 -10.60 2.72
C VAL A 8 22.77 -10.87 1.26
N VAL A 9 23.35 -10.12 0.33
CA VAL A 9 23.17 -10.38 -1.11
C VAL A 9 24.00 -11.61 -1.50
N HIS A 10 23.35 -12.62 -2.07
CA HIS A 10 23.98 -13.90 -2.44
C HIS A 10 24.40 -13.92 -3.90
N ARG A 11 23.56 -13.40 -4.80
CA ARG A 11 23.81 -13.39 -6.25
C ARG A 11 23.25 -12.12 -6.86
N PHE A 12 23.96 -11.59 -7.85
CA PHE A 12 23.53 -10.42 -8.58
C PHE A 12 23.71 -10.61 -10.09
N ASP A 13 22.60 -10.55 -10.83
CA ASP A 13 22.58 -10.51 -12.29
C ASP A 13 22.16 -9.11 -12.76
N ARG A 14 23.18 -8.29 -13.05
CA ARG A 14 22.98 -6.91 -13.50
C ARG A 14 22.33 -6.83 -14.87
N ARG A 15 22.51 -7.83 -15.75
CA ARG A 15 21.96 -7.79 -17.12
C ARG A 15 20.45 -7.99 -17.11
N ASN A 16 19.97 -8.85 -16.20
CA ASN A 16 18.55 -9.16 -16.07
C ASN A 16 17.86 -8.39 -14.92
N GLU A 17 18.61 -7.55 -14.20
CA GLU A 17 18.13 -6.81 -13.02
C GLU A 17 17.53 -7.72 -11.93
N VAL A 18 18.12 -8.91 -11.76
CA VAL A 18 17.70 -9.92 -10.78
C VAL A 18 18.74 -10.02 -9.67
N PHE A 19 18.29 -10.09 -8.43
CA PHE A 19 19.18 -10.33 -7.29
C PHE A 19 18.57 -11.28 -6.25
N GLU A 20 19.44 -12.12 -5.70
CA GLU A 20 19.13 -13.07 -4.64
C GLU A 20 19.65 -12.57 -3.31
N VAL A 21 18.82 -12.67 -2.29
CA VAL A 21 19.12 -12.16 -0.95
C VAL A 21 18.87 -13.23 0.09
N HIS A 22 19.88 -13.49 0.91
CA HIS A 22 19.80 -14.42 2.03
C HIS A 22 19.37 -13.69 3.30
N LYS A 23 18.24 -14.11 3.87
CA LYS A 23 17.71 -13.55 5.12
C LYS A 23 18.20 -14.38 6.29
N MET A 24 19.25 -13.90 6.95
CA MET A 24 19.98 -14.60 8.03
C MET A 24 19.08 -15.02 9.19
N THR A 25 18.02 -14.26 9.50
CA THR A 25 17.08 -14.61 10.58
C THR A 25 16.19 -15.81 10.27
N THR A 26 16.04 -16.17 9.00
CA THR A 26 15.10 -17.22 8.57
C THR A 26 15.76 -18.31 7.71
N GLY A 27 17.03 -18.13 7.32
CA GLY A 27 17.72 -19.01 6.37
C GLY A 27 17.13 -19.02 4.94
N LYS A 28 16.15 -18.15 4.67
CA LYS A 28 15.45 -18.10 3.38
C LYS A 28 16.24 -17.27 2.38
N VAL A 29 16.31 -17.77 1.15
CA VAL A 29 16.72 -16.99 -0.02
C VAL A 29 15.48 -16.36 -0.64
N LEU A 30 15.57 -15.07 -0.92
CA LEU A 30 14.52 -14.28 -1.57
C LEU A 30 15.07 -13.73 -2.86
N VAL A 31 14.32 -13.90 -3.95
CA VAL A 31 14.62 -13.36 -5.27
C VAL A 31 13.86 -12.06 -5.46
N VAL A 32 14.53 -11.09 -6.07
CA VAL A 32 13.94 -9.85 -6.54
C VAL A 32 14.25 -9.69 -8.01
N ASP A 33 13.23 -9.40 -8.80
CA ASP A 33 13.31 -9.12 -10.23
C ASP A 33 12.73 -7.72 -10.44
N LEU A 34 13.61 -6.77 -10.74
CA LEU A 34 13.23 -5.35 -10.88
C LEU A 34 12.50 -5.07 -12.18
N ALA A 35 12.90 -5.74 -13.27
CA ALA A 35 12.28 -5.61 -14.58
C ALA A 35 10.81 -6.02 -14.54
N ARG A 36 10.52 -7.16 -13.88
CA ARG A 36 9.16 -7.67 -13.67
C ARG A 36 8.44 -7.03 -12.49
N ARG A 37 9.13 -6.22 -11.69
CA ARG A 37 8.63 -5.61 -10.44
C ARG A 37 8.09 -6.65 -9.46
N THR A 38 8.85 -7.73 -9.26
CA THR A 38 8.46 -8.82 -8.36
C THR A 38 9.51 -9.06 -7.28
N CYS A 39 9.04 -9.52 -6.13
CA CYS A 39 9.88 -9.85 -4.98
C CYS A 39 9.25 -11.02 -4.22
N ASP A 40 10.05 -11.99 -3.78
CA ASP A 40 9.54 -13.13 -2.99
C ASP A 40 8.92 -12.72 -1.64
N CYS A 41 9.14 -11.47 -1.18
CA CYS A 41 8.44 -10.94 -0.02
C CYS A 41 6.96 -10.59 -0.30
N GLY A 42 6.51 -10.57 -1.55
CA GLY A 42 5.15 -10.26 -1.98
C GLY A 42 4.75 -8.79 -1.97
N HIS A 43 5.40 -7.96 -1.13
CA HIS A 43 5.05 -6.54 -0.98
C HIS A 43 5.17 -5.75 -2.29
N PHE A 44 6.17 -6.03 -3.12
CA PHE A 44 6.39 -5.27 -4.34
C PHE A 44 5.22 -5.45 -5.33
N GLN A 45 4.65 -6.66 -5.38
CA GLN A 45 3.51 -7.00 -6.23
C GLN A 45 2.21 -6.42 -5.69
N VAL A 46 1.98 -6.53 -4.38
CA VAL A 46 0.73 -6.13 -3.73
C VAL A 46 0.63 -4.61 -3.64
N GLU A 47 1.66 -3.97 -3.10
CA GLU A 47 1.66 -2.52 -2.86
C GLU A 47 2.06 -1.74 -4.11
N ARG A 48 2.62 -2.40 -5.13
CA ARG A 48 3.09 -1.75 -6.37
C ARG A 48 4.08 -0.61 -6.13
N ILE A 49 4.77 -0.66 -5.00
CA ILE A 49 5.88 0.22 -4.62
C ILE A 49 7.08 -0.64 -4.20
N PRO A 50 8.31 -0.12 -4.35
CA PRO A 50 9.52 -0.83 -3.94
C PRO A 50 9.46 -1.31 -2.49
N CYS A 51 9.63 -2.61 -2.28
CA CYS A 51 9.75 -3.16 -0.93
C CYS A 51 11.13 -2.82 -0.33
N ARG A 52 11.31 -3.07 0.97
CA ARG A 52 12.59 -2.81 1.66
C ARG A 52 13.83 -3.43 0.98
N LEU A 53 13.67 -4.58 0.32
CA LEU A 53 14.77 -5.26 -0.37
C LEU A 53 15.15 -4.51 -1.65
N VAL A 54 14.16 -4.04 -2.41
CA VAL A 54 14.36 -3.21 -3.60
C VAL A 54 15.01 -1.88 -3.22
N ILE A 55 14.52 -1.21 -2.17
CA ILE A 55 15.09 0.06 -1.69
C ILE A 55 16.55 -0.11 -1.28
N ALA A 56 16.86 -1.13 -0.48
CA ALA A 56 18.23 -1.41 -0.05
C ALA A 56 19.15 -1.66 -1.26
N TYR A 57 18.69 -2.44 -2.23
CA TYR A 57 19.42 -2.70 -3.46
C TYR A 57 19.64 -1.42 -4.29
N CYS A 58 18.60 -0.59 -4.49
CA CYS A 58 18.71 0.65 -5.25
C CYS A 58 19.73 1.59 -4.62
N ALA A 59 19.71 1.75 -3.29
CA ALA A 59 20.70 2.54 -2.56
C ALA A 59 22.13 2.00 -2.78
N ASN A 60 22.30 0.67 -2.77
CA ASN A 60 23.60 0.03 -2.94
C ASN A 60 24.15 0.13 -4.38
N GLN A 61 23.28 0.23 -5.38
CA GLN A 61 23.66 0.33 -6.79
C GLN A 61 23.59 1.77 -7.34
N CYS A 62 23.31 2.76 -6.48
CA CYS A 62 23.08 4.16 -6.88
C CYS A 62 22.00 4.29 -7.96
N LEU A 63 20.95 3.47 -7.89
CA LEU A 63 19.79 3.54 -8.77
C LEU A 63 18.71 4.40 -8.14
N ASP A 64 17.99 5.15 -8.98
CA ASP A 64 16.80 5.86 -8.54
C ASP A 64 15.66 4.87 -8.29
N TRP A 65 15.31 4.69 -7.02
CA TRP A 65 14.25 3.80 -6.61
C TRP A 65 12.87 4.26 -7.10
N GLN A 66 12.68 5.55 -7.39
CA GLN A 66 11.40 6.09 -7.83
C GLN A 66 10.96 5.52 -9.18
N LEU A 67 11.90 5.10 -10.03
CA LEU A 67 11.64 4.44 -11.31
C LEU A 67 10.81 3.15 -11.15
N TYR A 68 10.92 2.51 -9.98
CA TYR A 68 10.25 1.25 -9.67
C TYR A 68 8.90 1.45 -8.95
N VAL A 69 8.48 2.69 -8.67
CA VAL A 69 7.12 3.01 -8.20
C VAL A 69 6.14 2.87 -9.37
N HIS A 70 4.97 2.27 -9.14
CA HIS A 70 3.95 2.12 -10.17
C HIS A 70 3.22 3.43 -10.46
N ASP A 71 2.83 3.62 -11.72
CA ASP A 71 2.25 4.87 -12.22
C ASP A 71 0.95 5.31 -11.53
N VAL A 72 0.22 4.36 -10.93
CA VAL A 72 -0.99 4.63 -10.12
C VAL A 72 -0.75 5.65 -9.00
N TYR A 73 0.49 5.78 -8.53
CA TYR A 73 0.88 6.75 -7.50
C TYR A 73 1.30 8.11 -8.07
N LYS A 74 1.40 8.26 -9.39
CA LYS A 74 1.71 9.56 -10.02
C LYS A 74 0.53 10.50 -9.88
N MET A 75 0.82 11.79 -9.69
CA MET A 75 -0.20 12.83 -9.60
C MET A 75 -1.12 12.89 -10.82
N THR A 76 -0.65 12.48 -11.99
CA THR A 76 -1.47 12.35 -13.20
C THR A 76 -2.62 11.35 -13.01
N GLU A 77 -2.35 10.19 -12.41
CA GLU A 77 -3.37 9.17 -12.15
C GLU A 77 -4.26 9.57 -10.97
N VAL A 78 -3.69 10.13 -9.91
CA VAL A 78 -4.46 10.66 -8.76
C VAL A 78 -5.48 11.70 -9.25
N ARG A 79 -5.06 12.65 -10.09
CA ARG A 79 -5.98 13.64 -10.67
C ARG A 79 -7.06 13.03 -11.54
N LYS A 80 -6.80 11.91 -12.24
CA LYS A 80 -7.84 11.21 -13.02
C LYS A 80 -8.90 10.59 -12.11
N VAL A 81 -8.50 10.01 -10.97
CA VAL A 81 -9.44 9.46 -9.97
C VAL A 81 -10.38 10.54 -9.44
N TYR A 82 -9.84 11.72 -9.13
CA TYR A 82 -10.60 12.87 -8.64
C TYR A 82 -11.10 13.81 -9.73
N ARG A 83 -11.04 13.41 -11.01
CA ARG A 83 -11.47 14.27 -12.12
C ARG A 83 -12.96 14.52 -12.09
N PHE A 84 -13.74 13.59 -11.54
CA PHE A 84 -15.17 13.73 -11.48
C PHE A 84 -15.55 14.81 -10.46
N GLU A 85 -16.28 15.82 -10.93
CA GLU A 85 -16.80 16.88 -10.08
C GLU A 85 -18.09 16.39 -9.42
N PHE A 86 -18.09 16.39 -8.08
CA PHE A 86 -19.35 16.24 -7.36
C PHE A 86 -20.15 17.53 -7.53
N THR A 87 -21.37 17.41 -8.02
CA THR A 87 -22.32 18.51 -7.92
C THR A 87 -22.54 18.76 -6.42
N PRO A 88 -22.27 19.97 -5.91
CA PRO A 88 -22.56 20.28 -4.53
C PRO A 88 -24.06 20.05 -4.29
N LEU A 89 -24.40 19.53 -3.11
CA LEU A 89 -25.79 19.48 -2.70
C LEU A 89 -26.33 20.91 -2.69
N GLY A 90 -27.46 21.12 -3.36
CA GLY A 90 -28.17 22.39 -3.35
C GLY A 90 -28.72 22.72 -1.97
N ASP A 91 -29.46 23.81 -1.88
CA ASP A 91 -30.11 24.20 -0.63
C ASP A 91 -31.05 23.09 -0.11
N PRO A 92 -31.01 22.73 1.19
CA PRO A 92 -31.91 21.73 1.77
C PRO A 92 -33.40 21.97 1.49
N GLU A 93 -33.83 23.22 1.33
CA GLU A 93 -35.21 23.60 0.99
C GLU A 93 -35.60 23.17 -0.44
N THR A 94 -34.61 22.96 -1.32
CA THR A 94 -34.83 22.54 -2.71
C THR A 94 -34.73 21.03 -2.91
N TRP A 95 -34.44 20.27 -1.86
CA TRP A 95 -34.30 18.83 -1.97
C TRP A 95 -35.66 18.16 -2.20
N PRO A 96 -35.75 17.14 -3.08
CA PRO A 96 -36.99 16.38 -3.24
C PRO A 96 -37.35 15.67 -1.92
N ALA A 97 -38.64 15.42 -1.73
CA ALA A 97 -39.10 14.63 -0.59
C ALA A 97 -38.39 13.25 -0.59
N TYR A 98 -37.92 12.83 0.58
CA TYR A 98 -37.28 11.53 0.72
C TYR A 98 -38.32 10.41 0.58
N GLU A 99 -38.22 9.60 -0.48
CA GLU A 99 -39.11 8.45 -0.74
C GLU A 99 -38.56 7.11 -0.21
N GLY A 100 -37.38 7.11 0.42
CA GLY A 100 -36.75 5.90 0.92
C GLY A 100 -37.28 5.43 2.29
N PRO A 101 -36.81 4.27 2.77
CA PRO A 101 -37.20 3.76 4.08
C PRO A 101 -36.67 4.64 5.21
N THR A 102 -37.53 4.98 6.17
CA THR A 102 -37.11 5.66 7.39
C THR A 102 -36.19 4.73 8.18
N LEU A 103 -34.93 5.13 8.32
CA LEU A 103 -33.97 4.42 9.17
C LEU A 103 -34.30 4.68 10.64
N VAL A 104 -35.01 3.75 11.27
CA VAL A 104 -35.29 3.79 12.71
C VAL A 104 -34.22 2.98 13.44
N ALA A 105 -33.50 3.62 14.35
CA ALA A 105 -32.53 2.92 15.19
C ALA A 105 -33.26 1.91 16.09
N ASN A 106 -32.83 0.65 16.07
CA ASN A 106 -33.40 -0.38 16.94
C ASN A 106 -33.12 -0.04 18.42
N PRO A 107 -34.16 0.22 19.25
CA PRO A 107 -33.97 0.57 20.65
C PRO A 107 -33.24 -0.52 21.46
N ALA A 108 -33.40 -1.79 21.10
CA ALA A 108 -32.76 -2.91 21.79
C ALA A 108 -31.25 -3.00 21.52
N LEU A 109 -30.77 -2.46 20.40
CA LEU A 109 -29.34 -2.40 20.03
C LEU A 109 -28.71 -1.06 20.41
N ARG A 110 -29.48 -0.17 21.03
CA ARG A 110 -28.97 1.12 21.48
C ARG A 110 -28.00 0.91 22.62
N ARG A 111 -26.73 1.29 22.43
CA ARG A 111 -25.74 1.29 23.52
C ARG A 111 -26.25 2.18 24.66
N THR A 112 -26.46 1.58 25.82
CA THR A 112 -26.86 2.27 27.05
C THR A 112 -25.67 2.91 27.76
N SER A 113 -24.47 2.36 27.61
CA SER A 113 -23.24 2.93 28.15
C SER A 113 -22.54 3.84 27.13
N LYS A 114 -22.07 4.99 27.61
CA LYS A 114 -21.18 5.86 26.82
C LYS A 114 -19.78 5.27 26.79
N GLY A 115 -19.09 5.44 25.66
CA GLY A 115 -17.68 5.08 25.51
C GLY A 115 -17.44 3.81 24.68
N ARG A 116 -16.17 3.40 24.64
CA ARG A 116 -15.71 2.22 23.90
C ARG A 116 -16.37 0.96 24.48
N PRO A 117 -16.88 0.03 23.64
CA PRO A 117 -17.33 -1.28 24.11
C PRO A 117 -16.24 -1.93 24.96
N LYS A 118 -16.60 -2.41 26.16
CA LYS A 118 -15.68 -3.22 26.95
C LYS A 118 -15.45 -4.53 26.19
N LEU A 119 -14.19 -4.94 26.07
CA LEU A 119 -13.90 -6.29 25.61
C LEU A 119 -14.51 -7.27 26.63
N THR A 120 -15.33 -8.18 26.13
CA THR A 120 -15.73 -9.42 26.79
C THR A 120 -14.54 -10.33 27.00
#